data_AF-A0A3G1A538-F1
#
_entry.id   AF-A0A3G1A538-F1
#
_cell.length_a   1.000
_cell.length_b   1.000
_cell.length_c   1.000
_cell.angle_alpha   90.00
_cell.angle_beta   90.00
_cell.angle_gamma   90.00
#
_symmetry.space_group_name_H-M   'P 1'
#
loop_
_entity.id
_entity.type
_entity.pdbx_description
1 polymer ?
#
loop_
_entity_poly.entity_id
_entity_poly.type
_entity_poly.pdbx_seq_one_letter_code
_entity_poly.pdbx_strand_id
1 'polypeptide(L)'
;MAENPFLVEVASLILTVGASALSLAYWLGRKFARIEARFTLIDEKFAQVDKRFDQVENRFVQIEKHLAQHDEKFHKIEEKMTLMDEKLTQMETSLTYVKEKITQHDAKLHQIETSLAQANQKLAQFDEQFRTVKGILAQMDEKFSNIDKQFAQSNERLNRIEERINLIARNMNEIAVSTRNQTEFFAEFLGFKKILEPRDVAFIKNELLRLSARTFTNPLTKEEAERMKELIQKEKLTLEEADELREIARKLVSEYGATVPEVWKLLIYASIMRGIAMSELKEENQQT
;
A
#
# COMPACT_ATOMS: atom_id res chain seq x y z
N MET A 1 -79.19 -129.66 -111.47
CA MET A 1 -79.48 -130.34 -110.20
C MET A 1 -79.19 -129.36 -109.07
N ALA A 2 -80.24 -129.01 -108.32
CA ALA A 2 -80.33 -128.21 -107.10
C ALA A 2 -79.10 -127.41 -106.66
N GLU A 3 -79.13 -126.08 -106.89
CA GLU A 3 -78.42 -125.14 -106.03
C GLU A 3 -78.97 -125.31 -104.62
N ASN A 4 -78.12 -125.71 -103.68
CA ASN A 4 -78.53 -126.04 -102.32
C ASN A 4 -78.82 -124.72 -101.56
N PRO A 5 -80.10 -124.36 -101.30
CA PRO A 5 -80.45 -123.07 -100.72
C PRO A 5 -79.80 -122.85 -99.34
N PHE A 6 -79.47 -123.95 -98.64
CA PHE A 6 -78.76 -123.94 -97.36
C PHE A 6 -77.34 -123.36 -97.45
N LEU A 7 -76.61 -123.58 -98.55
CA LEU A 7 -75.26 -123.03 -98.72
C LEU A 7 -75.27 -121.52 -98.99
N VAL A 8 -76.29 -121.01 -99.69
CA VAL A 8 -76.47 -119.57 -99.96
C VAL A 8 -76.88 -118.83 -98.68
N GLU A 9 -77.73 -119.44 -97.85
CA GLU A 9 -78.17 -118.89 -96.57
C GLU A 9 -77.04 -118.85 -95.53
N VAL A 10 -76.22 -119.90 -95.46
CA VAL A 10 -75.04 -119.93 -94.59
C VAL A 10 -73.96 -118.94 -95.08
N ALA A 11 -73.73 -118.84 -96.39
CA ALA A 11 -72.78 -117.88 -96.96
C ALA A 11 -73.22 -116.43 -96.72
N SER A 12 -74.51 -116.12 -96.87
CA SER A 12 -75.04 -114.79 -96.59
C SER A 12 -74.96 -114.45 -95.09
N LEU A 13 -75.25 -115.40 -94.20
CA LEU A 13 -75.11 -115.22 -92.75
C LEU A 13 -73.65 -114.98 -92.35
N ILE A 14 -72.70 -115.77 -92.88
CA ILE A 14 -71.25 -115.58 -92.62
C ILE A 14 -70.79 -114.22 -93.14
N LEU A 15 -71.27 -113.78 -94.31
CA LEU A 15 -70.93 -112.48 -94.88
C LEU A 15 -71.52 -111.34 -94.05
N THR A 16 -72.74 -111.50 -93.54
CA THR A 16 -73.42 -110.50 -92.69
C THR A 16 -72.80 -110.41 -91.31
N VAL A 17 -72.48 -111.55 -90.69
CA VAL A 17 -71.76 -111.63 -89.40
C VAL A 17 -70.32 -111.11 -89.56
N GLY A 18 -69.65 -111.46 -90.65
CA GLY A 18 -68.31 -110.97 -91.00
C GLY A 18 -68.28 -109.46 -91.26
N ALA A 19 -69.26 -108.93 -91.99
CA ALA A 19 -69.41 -107.49 -92.23
C ALA A 19 -69.76 -106.75 -90.93
N SER A 20 -70.58 -107.35 -90.06
CA SER A 20 -70.90 -106.79 -88.73
C SER A 20 -69.67 -106.80 -87.81
N ALA A 21 -68.88 -107.88 -87.82
CA ALA A 21 -67.65 -108.00 -87.06
C ALA A 21 -66.57 -107.03 -87.55
N LEU A 22 -66.41 -106.86 -88.86
CA LEU A 22 -65.52 -105.85 -89.46
C LEU A 22 -65.98 -104.42 -89.13
N SER A 23 -67.30 -104.18 -89.17
CA SER A 23 -67.89 -102.87 -88.81
C SER A 23 -67.69 -102.56 -87.33
N LEU A 24 -67.86 -103.55 -86.45
CA LEU A 24 -67.57 -103.44 -85.02
C LEU A 24 -66.08 -103.24 -84.75
N ALA A 25 -65.21 -103.97 -85.43
CA ALA A 25 -63.76 -103.82 -85.33
C ALA A 25 -63.32 -102.41 -85.80
N TYR A 26 -63.89 -101.90 -86.88
CA TYR A 26 -63.66 -100.54 -87.37
C TYR A 26 -64.19 -99.48 -86.39
N TRP A 27 -65.41 -99.66 -85.85
CA TRP A 27 -66.00 -98.75 -84.86
C TRP A 27 -65.20 -98.74 -83.55
N LEU A 28 -64.81 -99.91 -83.05
CA LEU A 28 -63.95 -100.06 -81.87
C LEU A 28 -62.58 -99.43 -82.12
N GLY A 29 -61.95 -99.72 -83.26
CA GLY A 29 -60.67 -99.09 -83.65
C GLY A 29 -60.75 -97.57 -83.68
N ARG A 30 -61.84 -97.01 -84.23
CA ARG A 30 -62.09 -95.56 -84.23
C ARG A 30 -62.37 -95.00 -82.83
N LYS A 31 -63.05 -95.76 -81.96
CA LYS A 31 -63.31 -95.38 -80.57
C LYS A 31 -62.04 -95.41 -79.73
N PHE A 32 -61.21 -96.44 -79.88
CA PHE A 32 -59.89 -96.54 -79.24
C PHE A 32 -58.96 -95.44 -79.74
N ALA A 33 -58.89 -95.16 -81.04
CA ALA A 33 -58.12 -94.03 -81.57
C ALA A 33 -58.58 -92.66 -81.01
N ARG A 34 -59.89 -92.48 -80.81
CA ARG A 34 -60.43 -91.27 -80.16
C ARG A 34 -60.07 -91.20 -78.68
N ILE A 35 -60.04 -92.33 -77.99
CA ILE A 35 -59.64 -92.42 -76.58
C ILE A 35 -58.14 -92.11 -76.46
N GLU A 36 -57.30 -92.72 -77.30
CA GLU A 36 -55.87 -92.45 -77.41
C GLU A 36 -55.60 -90.95 -77.58
N ALA A 37 -56.28 -90.31 -78.55
CA ALA A 37 -56.14 -88.87 -78.79
C ALA A 37 -56.57 -88.00 -77.59
N ARG A 38 -57.55 -88.45 -76.79
CA ARG A 38 -57.92 -87.77 -75.54
C ARG A 38 -56.87 -87.97 -74.46
N PHE A 39 -56.29 -89.16 -74.33
CA PHE A 39 -55.18 -89.41 -73.42
C PHE A 39 -53.96 -88.56 -73.79
N THR A 40 -53.60 -88.45 -75.06
CA THR A 40 -52.53 -87.55 -75.52
C THR A 40 -52.80 -86.09 -75.14
N LEU A 41 -54.05 -85.62 -75.29
CA LEU A 41 -54.42 -84.25 -74.88
C LEU A 41 -54.37 -84.08 -73.36
N ILE A 42 -54.72 -85.12 -72.60
CA ILE A 42 -54.62 -85.12 -71.13
C ILE A 42 -53.15 -85.05 -70.71
N ASP A 43 -52.27 -85.84 -71.33
CA ASP A 43 -50.82 -85.82 -71.07
C ASP A 43 -50.23 -84.45 -71.38
N GLU A 44 -50.64 -83.82 -72.48
CA GLU A 44 -50.22 -82.45 -72.84
C GLU A 44 -50.66 -81.41 -71.80
N LYS A 45 -51.89 -81.53 -71.27
CA LYS A 45 -52.39 -80.68 -70.19
C LYS A 45 -51.64 -80.92 -68.87
N PHE A 46 -51.33 -82.17 -68.53
CA PHE A 46 -50.53 -82.49 -67.36
C PHE A 46 -49.11 -81.92 -67.49
N ALA A 47 -48.47 -82.06 -68.65
CA ALA A 47 -47.17 -81.43 -68.93
C ALA A 47 -47.23 -79.89 -68.82
N GLN A 48 -48.34 -79.26 -69.21
CA GLN A 48 -48.54 -77.82 -69.01
C GLN A 48 -48.72 -77.47 -67.52
N VAL A 49 -49.43 -78.30 -66.75
CA VAL A 49 -49.59 -78.14 -65.30
C VAL A 49 -48.25 -78.27 -64.60
N ASP A 50 -47.43 -79.27 -64.94
CA ASP A 50 -46.08 -79.46 -64.40
C ASP A 50 -45.20 -78.22 -64.67
N LYS A 51 -45.19 -77.71 -65.91
CA LYS A 51 -44.48 -76.45 -66.23
C LYS A 51 -44.95 -75.26 -65.40
N ARG A 52 -46.24 -75.17 -65.08
CA ARG A 52 -46.76 -74.11 -64.20
C ARG A 52 -46.33 -74.32 -62.75
N PHE A 53 -46.30 -75.56 -62.27
CA PHE A 53 -45.76 -75.88 -60.94
C PHE A 53 -44.28 -75.52 -60.86
N ASP A 54 -43.48 -75.85 -61.86
CA ASP A 54 -42.06 -75.45 -61.92
C ASP A 54 -41.89 -73.92 -61.87
N GLN A 55 -42.76 -73.17 -62.57
CA GLN A 55 -42.75 -71.70 -62.51
C GLN A 55 -43.14 -71.17 -61.12
N VAL A 56 -44.13 -71.80 -60.47
CA VAL A 56 -44.55 -71.43 -59.12
C VAL A 56 -43.42 -71.71 -58.12
N GLU A 57 -42.79 -72.86 -58.19
CA GLU A 57 -41.65 -73.25 -57.36
C GLU A 57 -40.50 -72.23 -57.50
N ASN A 58 -40.14 -71.89 -58.74
CA ASN A 58 -39.12 -70.86 -58.99
C ASN A 58 -39.48 -69.49 -58.40
N ARG A 59 -40.76 -69.11 -58.42
CA ARG A 59 -41.22 -67.86 -57.79
C ARG A 59 -41.12 -67.93 -56.27
N PHE A 60 -41.44 -69.08 -55.66
CA PHE A 60 -41.27 -69.28 -54.22
C PHE A 60 -39.80 -69.18 -53.81
N VAL A 61 -38.88 -69.82 -54.55
CA VAL A 61 -37.43 -69.68 -54.32
C VAL A 61 -36.96 -68.22 -54.41
N GLN A 62 -37.50 -67.45 -55.37
CA GLN A 62 -37.17 -66.01 -55.47
C GLN A 62 -37.73 -65.20 -54.29
N ILE A 63 -38.94 -65.51 -53.83
CA ILE A 63 -39.55 -64.87 -52.66
C ILE A 63 -38.71 -65.17 -51.41
N GLU A 64 -38.33 -66.42 -51.18
CA GLU A 64 -37.47 -66.82 -50.05
C GLU A 64 -36.14 -66.06 -50.06
N LYS A 65 -35.50 -65.93 -51.23
CA LYS A 65 -34.27 -65.13 -51.37
C LYS A 65 -34.50 -63.65 -51.03
N HIS A 66 -35.61 -63.07 -51.46
CA HIS A 66 -35.94 -61.68 -51.13
C HIS A 66 -36.25 -61.48 -49.64
N LEU A 67 -36.95 -62.42 -49.02
CA LEU A 67 -37.22 -62.41 -47.59
C LEU A 67 -35.92 -62.51 -46.79
N ALA A 68 -35.02 -63.42 -47.15
CA ALA A 68 -33.70 -63.53 -46.51
C ALA A 68 -32.89 -62.23 -46.64
N GLN A 69 -32.95 -61.55 -47.79
CA GLN A 69 -32.31 -60.24 -47.98
C GLN A 69 -32.97 -59.13 -47.13
N HIS A 70 -34.29 -59.20 -46.93
CA HIS A 70 -35.00 -58.26 -46.06
C HIS A 70 -34.62 -58.48 -44.60
N ASP A 71 -34.55 -59.73 -44.14
CA ASP A 71 -34.11 -60.07 -42.79
C ASP A 71 -32.71 -59.52 -42.50
N GLU A 72 -31.76 -59.68 -43.43
CA GLU A 72 -30.41 -59.11 -43.29
C GLU A 72 -30.43 -57.57 -43.20
N LYS A 73 -31.28 -56.91 -43.99
CA LYS A 73 -31.43 -55.44 -43.93
C LYS A 73 -32.07 -54.99 -42.62
N PHE A 74 -33.09 -55.72 -42.13
CA PHE A 74 -33.73 -55.42 -40.85
C PHE A 74 -32.74 -55.58 -39.69
N HIS A 75 -31.92 -56.62 -39.71
CA HIS A 75 -30.88 -56.79 -38.69
C HIS A 75 -29.86 -55.65 -38.70
N LYS A 76 -29.41 -55.20 -39.88
CA LYS A 76 -28.54 -54.02 -40.01
C LYS A 76 -29.20 -52.72 -39.55
N ILE A 77 -30.52 -52.58 -39.70
CA ILE A 77 -31.26 -51.42 -39.19
C ILE A 77 -31.30 -51.47 -37.66
N GLU A 78 -31.56 -52.63 -37.08
CA GLU A 78 -31.60 -52.84 -35.63
C GLU A 78 -30.23 -52.54 -34.98
N GLU A 79 -29.12 -53.00 -35.58
CA GLU A 79 -27.76 -52.64 -35.15
C GLU A 79 -27.49 -51.13 -35.22
N LYS A 80 -28.00 -50.44 -36.25
CA LYS A 80 -27.84 -48.98 -36.35
C LYS A 80 -28.70 -48.23 -35.34
N MET A 81 -29.91 -48.71 -35.06
CA MET A 81 -30.79 -48.12 -34.05
C MET A 81 -30.20 -48.26 -32.66
N THR A 82 -29.70 -49.45 -32.31
CA THR A 82 -29.01 -49.67 -31.03
C THR A 82 -27.77 -48.78 -30.87
N LEU A 83 -26.93 -48.67 -31.89
CA LEU A 83 -25.78 -47.74 -31.87
C LEU A 83 -26.22 -46.26 -31.74
N MET A 84 -27.35 -45.89 -32.36
CA MET A 84 -27.88 -44.53 -32.25
C MET A 84 -28.39 -44.25 -30.84
N ASP A 85 -29.07 -45.20 -30.19
CA ASP A 85 -29.54 -45.08 -28.81
C ASP A 85 -28.36 -44.93 -27.83
N GLU A 86 -27.26 -45.68 -28.04
CA GLU A 86 -26.03 -45.52 -27.26
C GLU A 86 -25.44 -44.10 -27.40
N LYS A 87 -25.37 -43.58 -28.63
CA LYS A 87 -24.87 -42.22 -28.89
C LYS A 87 -25.76 -41.15 -28.28
N LEU A 88 -27.08 -41.32 -28.37
CA LEU A 88 -28.04 -40.39 -27.76
C LEU A 88 -27.88 -40.38 -26.23
N THR A 89 -27.70 -41.55 -25.62
CA THR A 89 -27.45 -41.67 -24.17
C THR A 89 -26.13 -40.99 -23.76
N GLN A 90 -25.06 -41.17 -24.54
CA GLN A 90 -23.79 -40.48 -24.31
C GLN A 90 -23.91 -38.96 -24.45
N MET A 91 -24.70 -38.50 -25.42
CA MET A 91 -24.96 -37.09 -25.64
C MET A 91 -25.76 -36.48 -24.49
N GLU A 92 -26.79 -37.17 -23.99
CA GLU A 92 -27.58 -36.74 -22.84
C GLU A 92 -26.71 -36.61 -21.56
N THR A 93 -25.82 -37.57 -21.35
CA THR A 93 -24.85 -37.52 -20.25
C THR A 93 -23.92 -36.32 -20.38
N SER A 94 -23.40 -36.05 -21.58
CA SER A 94 -22.53 -34.91 -21.86
C SER A 94 -23.23 -33.58 -21.67
N LEU A 95 -24.49 -33.47 -22.13
CA LEU A 95 -25.32 -32.27 -21.93
C LEU A 95 -25.58 -32.00 -20.45
N THR A 96 -25.83 -33.06 -19.66
CA THR A 96 -25.99 -32.95 -18.22
C THR A 96 -24.71 -32.45 -17.55
N TYR A 97 -23.56 -32.98 -17.94
CA TYR A 97 -22.26 -32.52 -17.44
C TYR A 97 -21.99 -31.04 -17.80
N VAL A 98 -22.27 -30.63 -19.03
CA VAL A 98 -22.11 -29.23 -19.46
C VAL A 98 -23.03 -28.31 -18.67
N LYS A 99 -24.29 -28.70 -18.46
CA LYS A 99 -25.26 -27.93 -17.66
C LYS A 99 -24.76 -27.70 -16.24
N GLU A 100 -24.26 -28.75 -15.59
CA GLU A 100 -23.67 -28.65 -14.25
C GLU A 100 -22.46 -27.70 -14.23
N LYS A 101 -21.59 -27.76 -15.25
CA LYS A 101 -20.45 -26.85 -15.36
C LYS A 101 -20.86 -25.40 -15.57
N ILE A 102 -21.90 -25.15 -16.36
CA ILE A 102 -22.46 -23.79 -16.53
C ILE A 102 -22.96 -23.26 -15.18
N THR A 103 -23.75 -24.04 -14.44
CA THR A 103 -24.23 -23.65 -13.10
C THR A 103 -23.08 -23.37 -12.12
N GLN A 104 -22.01 -24.17 -12.16
CA GLN A 104 -20.81 -23.92 -11.36
C GLN A 104 -20.09 -22.62 -11.76
N HIS A 105 -20.03 -22.31 -13.06
CA HIS A 105 -19.43 -21.06 -13.53
C HIS A 105 -20.27 -19.84 -13.17
N ASP A 106 -21.60 -19.91 -13.26
CA ASP A 106 -22.50 -18.83 -12.85
C ASP A 106 -22.32 -18.49 -11.36
N ALA A 107 -22.21 -19.52 -10.50
CA ALA A 107 -21.94 -19.32 -9.08
C ALA A 107 -20.59 -18.62 -8.84
N LYS A 108 -19.54 -19.00 -9.56
CA LYS A 108 -18.22 -18.35 -9.48
C LYS A 108 -18.25 -16.91 -9.97
N LEU A 109 -18.98 -16.63 -11.06
CA LEU A 109 -19.16 -15.27 -11.58
C LEU A 109 -19.84 -14.38 -10.55
N HIS A 110 -20.93 -14.84 -9.92
CA HIS A 110 -21.58 -14.09 -8.84
C HIS A 110 -20.66 -13.84 -7.64
N GLN A 111 -19.79 -14.80 -7.29
CA GLN A 111 -18.80 -14.61 -6.23
C GLN A 111 -17.76 -13.54 -6.61
N ILE A 112 -17.32 -13.53 -7.87
CA ILE A 112 -16.41 -12.50 -8.40
C ILE A 112 -17.07 -11.12 -8.39
N GLU A 113 -18.32 -11.01 -8.85
CA GLU A 113 -19.09 -9.76 -8.83
C GLU A 113 -19.20 -9.19 -7.42
N THR A 114 -19.52 -10.05 -6.45
CA THR A 114 -19.61 -9.67 -5.03
C THR A 114 -18.25 -9.19 -4.50
N SER A 115 -17.17 -9.90 -4.85
CA SER A 115 -15.81 -9.54 -4.41
C SER A 115 -15.37 -8.21 -5.02
N LEU A 116 -15.69 -7.96 -6.29
CA LEU A 116 -15.41 -6.69 -6.97
C LEU A 116 -16.19 -5.53 -6.35
N ALA A 117 -17.47 -5.73 -6.01
CA ALA A 117 -18.28 -4.73 -5.33
C ALA A 117 -17.66 -4.34 -3.97
N GLN A 118 -17.21 -5.33 -3.19
CA GLN A 118 -16.52 -5.09 -1.91
C GLN A 118 -15.18 -4.38 -2.10
N ALA A 119 -14.40 -4.74 -3.13
CA ALA A 119 -13.15 -4.08 -3.45
C ALA A 119 -13.38 -2.60 -3.79
N ASN A 120 -14.39 -2.29 -4.60
CA ASN A 120 -14.75 -0.91 -4.94
C ASN A 120 -15.19 -0.10 -3.70
N GLN A 121 -15.94 -0.71 -2.78
CA GLN A 121 -16.30 -0.06 -1.53
C GLN A 121 -15.05 0.28 -0.68
N LYS A 122 -14.09 -0.64 -0.58
CA LYS A 122 -12.82 -0.40 0.13
C LYS A 122 -11.99 0.69 -0.53
N LEU A 123 -11.94 0.73 -1.86
CA LEU A 123 -11.25 1.81 -2.60
C LEU A 123 -11.87 3.18 -2.30
N ALA A 124 -13.21 3.27 -2.31
CA ALA A 124 -13.90 4.51 -1.95
C ALA A 124 -13.63 4.94 -0.49
N GLN A 125 -13.51 3.98 0.44
CA GLN A 125 -13.11 4.27 1.82
C GLN A 125 -11.67 4.78 1.90
N PHE A 126 -10.73 4.20 1.15
CA PHE A 126 -9.37 4.70 1.09
C PHE A 126 -9.29 6.11 0.51
N ASP A 127 -10.04 6.42 -0.55
CA ASP A 127 -10.09 7.77 -1.11
C ASP A 127 -10.52 8.80 -0.06
N GLU A 128 -11.49 8.47 0.78
CA GLU A 128 -11.94 9.36 1.86
C GLU A 128 -10.91 9.53 2.97
N GLN A 129 -10.21 8.44 3.33
CA GLN A 129 -9.07 8.51 4.24
C GLN A 129 -7.96 9.40 3.68
N PHE A 130 -7.63 9.28 2.39
CA PHE A 130 -6.64 10.14 1.73
C PHE A 130 -7.05 11.61 1.73
N ARG A 131 -8.32 11.93 1.50
CA ARG A 131 -8.83 13.31 1.63
C ARG A 131 -8.65 13.84 3.05
N THR A 132 -8.95 13.02 4.05
CA THR A 132 -8.77 13.38 5.46
C THR A 132 -7.30 13.66 5.78
N VAL A 133 -6.38 12.77 5.37
CA VAL A 133 -4.93 12.97 5.55
C VAL A 133 -4.47 14.26 4.87
N LYS A 134 -4.91 14.52 3.64
CA LYS A 134 -4.57 15.76 2.93
C LYS A 134 -5.04 17.00 3.69
N GLY A 135 -6.24 16.95 4.27
CA GLY A 135 -6.76 18.03 5.12
C GLY A 135 -5.93 18.25 6.38
N ILE A 136 -5.52 17.17 7.06
CA ILE A 136 -4.65 17.24 8.25
C ILE A 136 -3.29 17.87 7.88
N LEU A 137 -2.70 17.46 6.77
CA LEU A 137 -1.42 18.02 6.32
C LEU A 137 -1.53 19.52 6.02
N ALA A 138 -2.59 19.97 5.36
CA ALA A 138 -2.82 21.40 5.10
C ALA A 138 -2.96 22.21 6.41
N GLN A 139 -3.67 21.67 7.41
CA GLN A 139 -3.76 22.31 8.73
C GLN A 139 -2.41 22.34 9.46
N MET A 140 -1.59 21.31 9.27
CA MET A 140 -0.26 21.26 9.85
C MET A 140 0.66 22.32 9.24
N ASP A 141 0.61 22.50 7.92
CA ASP A 141 1.35 23.56 7.21
C ASP A 141 0.96 24.96 7.72
N GLU A 142 -0.33 25.21 7.93
CA GLU A 142 -0.82 26.47 8.50
C GLU A 142 -0.28 26.70 9.93
N LYS A 143 -0.30 25.66 10.77
CA LYS A 143 0.25 25.70 12.13
C LYS A 143 1.76 25.98 12.12
N PHE A 144 2.52 25.34 11.24
CA PHE A 144 3.95 25.59 11.10
C PHE A 144 4.23 27.02 10.64
N SER A 145 3.48 27.54 9.67
CA SER A 145 3.60 28.95 9.26
C SER A 145 3.34 29.92 10.41
N ASN A 146 2.37 29.62 11.27
CA ASN A 146 2.11 30.43 12.46
C ASN A 146 3.24 30.34 13.49
N ILE A 147 3.82 29.15 13.70
CA ILE A 147 4.98 28.95 14.56
C ILE A 147 6.18 29.75 14.05
N ASP A 148 6.45 29.72 12.74
CA ASP A 148 7.54 30.51 12.13
C ASP A 148 7.38 32.01 12.39
N LYS A 149 6.15 32.53 12.27
CA LYS A 149 5.84 33.93 12.60
C LYS A 149 6.09 34.23 14.08
N GLN A 150 5.70 33.34 14.99
CA GLN A 150 5.94 33.51 16.42
C GLN A 150 7.44 33.51 16.75
N PHE A 151 8.21 32.63 16.12
CA PHE A 151 9.67 32.60 16.28
C PHE A 151 10.32 33.89 15.78
N ALA A 152 9.91 34.40 14.60
CA ALA A 152 10.41 35.67 14.09
C ALA A 152 10.12 36.83 15.06
N GLN A 153 8.89 36.91 15.59
CA GLN A 153 8.52 37.91 16.59
C GLN A 153 9.32 37.77 17.88
N SER A 154 9.56 36.54 18.35
CA SER A 154 10.39 36.29 19.53
C SER A 154 11.82 36.74 19.31
N ASN A 155 12.39 36.48 18.12
CA ASN A 155 13.74 36.90 17.77
C ASN A 155 13.87 38.44 17.79
N GLU A 156 12.90 39.16 17.22
CA GLU A 156 12.87 40.61 17.32
C GLU A 156 12.77 41.11 18.77
N ARG A 157 11.97 40.44 19.61
CA ARG A 157 11.87 40.78 21.04
C ARG A 157 13.21 40.58 21.75
N LEU A 158 13.94 39.51 21.44
CA LEU A 158 15.26 39.24 21.99
C LEU A 158 16.27 40.32 21.56
N ASN A 159 16.29 40.69 20.28
CA ASN A 159 17.15 41.78 19.79
C ASN A 159 16.87 43.10 20.53
N ARG A 160 15.59 43.45 20.73
CA ARG A 160 15.21 44.64 21.53
C ARG A 160 15.65 44.54 22.99
N ILE A 161 15.65 43.34 23.58
CA ILE A 161 16.14 43.13 24.95
C ILE A 161 17.65 43.32 24.99
N GLU A 162 18.39 42.77 24.03
CA GLU A 162 19.83 42.93 23.92
C GLU A 162 20.24 44.40 23.81
N GLU A 163 19.57 45.17 22.94
CA GLU A 163 19.75 46.63 22.82
C GLU A 163 19.52 47.35 24.15
N ARG A 164 18.46 46.98 24.89
CA ARG A 164 18.16 47.55 26.21
C ARG A 164 19.20 47.20 27.25
N ILE A 165 19.71 45.95 27.26
CA ILE A 165 20.78 45.53 28.16
C ILE A 165 22.05 46.34 27.87
N ASN A 166 22.42 46.49 26.60
CA ASN A 166 23.57 47.30 26.19
C ASN A 166 23.42 48.77 26.59
N LEU A 167 22.21 49.33 26.51
CA LEU A 167 21.92 50.68 27.01
C LEU A 167 22.07 50.76 28.53
N ILE A 168 21.50 49.80 29.27
CA ILE A 168 21.62 49.75 30.73
C ILE A 168 23.08 49.63 31.16
N ALA A 169 23.86 48.77 30.50
CA ALA A 169 25.28 48.60 30.79
C ALA A 169 26.07 49.90 30.61
N ARG A 170 25.81 50.65 29.52
CA ARG A 170 26.41 51.98 29.31
C ARG A 170 26.02 52.97 30.40
N ASN A 171 24.72 53.10 30.69
CA ASN A 171 24.22 54.00 31.72
C ASN A 171 24.80 53.67 33.10
N MET A 172 24.90 52.38 33.45
CA MET A 172 25.51 51.93 34.71
C MET A 172 26.99 52.29 34.79
N ASN A 173 27.73 52.16 33.70
CA ASN A 173 29.14 52.57 33.65
C ASN A 173 29.29 54.08 33.82
N GLU A 174 28.45 54.89 33.15
CA GLU A 174 28.43 56.35 33.33
C GLU A 174 28.13 56.75 34.78
N ILE A 175 27.16 56.09 35.42
CA ILE A 175 26.84 56.30 36.84
C ILE A 175 28.05 55.95 37.71
N ALA A 176 28.66 54.77 37.52
CA ALA A 176 29.80 54.34 38.31
C ALA A 176 30.98 55.33 38.23
N VAL A 177 31.31 55.81 37.02
CA VAL A 177 32.35 56.82 36.80
C VAL A 177 31.98 58.15 37.47
N SER A 178 30.74 58.61 37.33
CA SER A 178 30.27 59.86 37.95
C SER A 178 30.31 59.79 39.47
N THR A 179 29.81 58.70 40.06
CA THR A 179 29.86 58.46 41.51
C THR A 179 31.28 58.42 42.03
N ARG A 180 32.21 57.79 41.30
CA ARG A 180 33.63 57.80 41.64
C ARG A 180 34.21 59.21 41.65
N ASN A 181 34.01 59.96 40.57
CA ASN A 181 34.52 61.33 40.47
C ASN A 181 33.96 62.24 41.56
N GLN A 182 32.65 62.15 41.86
CA GLN A 182 32.02 62.92 42.93
C GLN A 182 32.58 62.54 44.31
N THR A 183 32.72 61.23 44.58
CA THR A 183 33.27 60.73 45.85
C THR A 183 34.70 61.21 46.07
N GLU A 184 35.55 61.10 45.03
CA GLU A 184 36.93 61.57 45.09
C GLU A 184 37.01 63.07 45.34
N PHE A 185 36.21 63.87 44.62
CA PHE A 185 36.18 65.33 44.77
C PHE A 185 35.78 65.74 46.19
N PHE A 186 34.68 65.21 46.74
CA PHE A 186 34.23 65.60 48.08
C PHE A 186 35.22 65.14 49.16
N ALA A 187 35.74 63.92 49.07
CA ALA A 187 36.73 63.40 50.00
C ALA A 187 38.02 64.24 49.99
N GLU A 188 38.52 64.57 48.81
CA GLU A 188 39.70 65.42 48.63
C GLU A 188 39.46 66.85 49.13
N PHE A 189 38.29 67.43 48.85
CA PHE A 189 37.93 68.76 49.32
C PHE A 189 37.87 68.83 50.86
N LEU A 190 37.28 67.83 51.53
CA LEU A 190 37.22 67.75 52.99
C LEU A 190 38.62 67.63 53.60
N GLY A 191 39.49 66.82 53.01
CA GLY A 191 40.89 66.69 53.39
C GLY A 191 41.66 68.00 53.21
N PHE A 192 41.51 68.64 52.05
CA PHE A 192 42.17 69.92 51.72
C PHE A 192 41.75 71.06 52.63
N LYS A 193 40.48 71.10 53.05
CA LYS A 193 40.00 72.08 54.02
C LYS A 193 40.35 71.74 55.47
N LYS A 194 40.95 70.58 55.73
CA LYS A 194 41.25 70.06 57.07
C LYS A 194 40.02 70.08 57.99
N ILE A 195 38.83 69.80 57.43
CA ILE A 195 37.56 69.77 58.17
C ILE A 195 37.52 68.55 59.11
N LEU A 196 38.18 67.45 58.71
CA LEU A 196 38.28 66.22 59.49
C LEU A 196 39.38 66.36 60.54
N GLU A 197 39.07 66.03 61.78
CA GLU A 197 40.08 65.99 62.84
C GLU A 197 40.97 64.76 62.69
N PRO A 198 42.19 64.75 63.25
CA PRO A 198 43.09 63.59 63.20
C PRO A 198 42.45 62.28 63.69
N ARG A 199 41.53 62.37 64.68
CA ARG A 199 40.77 61.21 65.18
C ARG A 199 39.80 60.64 64.13
N ASP A 200 39.23 61.47 63.27
CA ASP A 200 38.28 61.06 62.24
C ASP A 200 39.02 60.32 61.11
N VAL A 201 40.20 60.83 60.72
CA VAL A 201 41.09 60.18 59.75
C VAL A 201 41.60 58.84 60.29
N ALA A 202 41.99 58.79 61.57
CA ALA A 202 42.42 57.55 62.23
C ALA A 202 41.30 56.52 62.33
N PHE A 203 40.05 56.95 62.55
CA PHE A 203 38.88 56.07 62.51
C PHE A 203 38.71 55.40 61.14
N ILE A 204 38.78 56.19 60.06
CA ILE A 204 38.68 55.66 58.69
C ILE A 204 39.82 54.69 58.41
N LYS A 205 41.07 55.05 58.78
CA LYS A 205 42.24 54.17 58.65
C LYS A 205 42.06 52.84 59.37
N ASN A 206 41.54 52.85 60.60
CA ASN A 206 41.30 51.63 61.38
C ASN A 206 40.23 50.73 60.75
N GLU A 207 39.21 51.30 60.12
CA GLU A 207 38.21 50.55 59.36
C GLU A 207 38.83 49.89 58.11
N LEU A 208 39.84 50.51 57.49
CA LEU A 208 40.59 49.95 56.36
C LEU A 208 41.60 48.87 56.74
N LEU A 209 42.01 48.77 58.01
CA LEU A 209 42.87 47.66 58.46
C LEU A 209 42.19 46.29 58.31
N ARG A 210 40.86 46.24 58.19
CA ARG A 210 40.13 45.01 57.85
C ARG A 210 40.29 44.61 56.38
N LEU A 211 40.55 45.58 55.49
CA LEU A 211 40.84 45.33 54.07
C LEU A 211 42.25 44.81 53.82
N SER A 212 43.23 45.23 54.63
CA SER A 212 44.63 44.80 54.46
C SER A 212 44.82 43.31 54.76
N ALA A 213 43.86 42.67 55.43
CA ALA A 213 43.80 41.22 55.63
C ALA A 213 43.29 40.45 54.39
N ARG A 214 42.73 41.14 53.40
CA ARG A 214 42.18 40.54 52.18
C ARG A 214 43.22 40.57 51.05
N THR A 215 43.34 39.46 50.33
CA THR A 215 44.22 39.37 49.16
C THR A 215 43.47 39.83 47.92
N PHE A 216 43.98 40.87 47.27
CA PHE A 216 43.52 41.32 45.95
C PHE A 216 44.50 40.81 44.89
N THR A 217 44.06 39.94 43.99
CA THR A 217 44.93 39.27 42.99
C THR A 217 44.73 39.77 41.56
N ASN A 218 43.68 40.54 41.31
CA ASN A 218 43.39 41.26 40.07
C ASN A 218 42.71 42.57 40.49
N PRO A 219 43.04 43.78 40.04
CA PRO A 219 44.01 44.17 39.03
C PRO A 219 45.40 44.49 39.60
N LEU A 220 45.61 44.28 40.91
CA LEU A 220 46.85 44.67 41.58
C LEU A 220 47.96 43.62 41.40
N THR A 221 49.18 44.10 41.22
CA THR A 221 50.37 43.27 41.40
C THR A 221 50.65 43.02 42.88
N LYS A 222 51.48 42.01 43.20
CA LYS A 222 51.91 41.76 44.58
C LYS A 222 52.62 42.98 45.20
N GLU A 223 53.41 43.69 44.39
CA GLU A 223 54.11 44.89 44.81
C GLU A 223 53.13 46.01 45.14
N GLU A 224 52.14 46.27 44.28
CA GLU A 224 51.09 47.27 44.53
C GLU A 224 50.26 46.94 45.77
N ALA A 225 49.96 45.66 46.00
CA ALA A 225 49.21 45.23 47.18
C ALA A 225 49.99 45.43 48.49
N GLU A 226 51.30 45.15 48.50
CA GLU A 226 52.14 45.42 49.67
C GLU A 226 52.40 46.92 49.85
N ARG A 227 52.61 47.65 48.76
CA ARG A 227 52.78 49.10 48.76
C ARG A 227 51.55 49.82 49.30
N MET A 228 50.36 49.38 48.92
CA MET A 228 49.10 49.87 49.50
C MET A 228 49.07 49.73 51.02
N LYS A 229 49.47 48.56 51.55
CA LYS A 229 49.50 48.32 53.01
C LYS A 229 50.50 49.25 53.70
N GLU A 230 51.68 49.43 53.11
CA GLU A 230 52.69 50.36 53.61
C GLU A 230 52.13 51.79 53.69
N LEU A 231 51.53 52.29 52.60
CA LEU A 231 50.98 53.64 52.51
C LEU A 231 49.82 53.86 53.51
N ILE A 232 48.96 52.87 53.73
CA ILE A 232 47.89 52.98 54.74
C ILE A 232 48.48 53.10 56.15
N GLN A 233 49.60 52.42 56.45
CA GLN A 233 50.20 52.41 57.79
C GLN A 233 50.92 53.71 58.15
N LYS A 234 51.42 54.47 57.17
CA LYS A 234 52.07 55.77 57.41
C LYS A 234 51.13 56.75 58.12
N GLU A 235 51.69 57.57 59.01
CA GLU A 235 50.94 58.62 59.73
C GLU A 235 50.70 59.85 58.84
N LYS A 236 51.68 60.20 58.02
CA LYS A 236 51.64 61.31 57.06
C LYS A 236 52.06 60.79 55.69
N LEU A 237 51.38 61.26 54.63
CA LEU A 237 51.72 60.93 53.25
C LEU A 237 52.17 62.19 52.52
N THR A 238 53.18 62.07 51.67
CA THR A 238 53.48 63.11 50.68
C THR A 238 52.39 63.16 49.60
N LEU A 239 52.36 64.22 48.79
CA LEU A 239 51.40 64.32 47.69
C LEU A 239 51.53 63.16 46.70
N GLU A 240 52.76 62.76 46.37
CA GLU A 240 53.07 61.65 45.47
C GLU A 240 52.62 60.30 46.06
N GLU A 241 52.90 60.07 47.34
CA GLU A 241 52.48 58.85 48.05
C GLU A 241 50.95 58.75 48.17
N ALA A 242 50.27 59.87 48.37
CA ALA A 242 48.81 59.92 48.40
C ALA A 242 48.18 59.71 47.02
N ASP A 243 48.81 60.23 45.95
CA ASP A 243 48.40 59.96 44.57
C ASP A 243 48.60 58.49 44.21
N GLU A 244 49.71 57.88 44.61
CA GLU A 244 49.99 56.44 44.44
C GLU A 244 48.91 55.58 45.13
N LEU A 245 48.59 55.87 46.39
CA LEU A 245 47.55 55.16 47.12
C LEU A 245 46.17 55.31 46.45
N ARG A 246 45.88 56.50 45.90
CA ARG A 246 44.62 56.78 45.20
C ARG A 246 44.51 56.02 43.88
N GLU A 247 45.59 55.90 43.12
CA GLU A 247 45.60 55.09 41.89
C GLU A 247 45.37 53.61 42.18
N ILE A 248 46.01 53.06 43.22
CA ILE A 248 45.76 51.69 43.67
C ILE A 248 44.28 51.51 44.05
N ALA A 249 43.71 52.47 44.80
CA ALA A 249 42.32 52.44 45.19
C ALA A 249 41.36 52.51 43.98
N ARG A 250 41.67 53.35 42.98
CA ARG A 250 40.90 53.45 41.73
C ARG A 250 40.88 52.13 40.97
N LYS A 251 42.04 51.46 40.84
CA LYS A 251 42.13 50.13 40.24
C LYS A 251 41.24 49.12 40.96
N LEU A 252 41.31 49.08 42.30
CA LEU A 252 40.47 48.20 43.12
C LEU A 252 38.97 48.52 42.99
N VAL A 253 38.58 49.79 42.93
CA VAL A 253 37.18 50.20 42.72
C VAL A 253 36.69 49.81 41.33
N SER A 254 37.53 49.90 40.30
CA SER A 254 37.17 49.49 38.94
C SER A 254 36.84 48.00 38.82
N GLU A 255 37.57 47.15 39.55
CA GLU A 255 37.40 45.70 39.48
C GLU A 255 36.39 45.18 40.52
N TYR A 256 36.45 45.71 41.74
CA TYR A 256 35.72 45.18 42.89
C TYR A 256 34.69 46.13 43.47
N GLY A 257 34.53 47.34 42.93
CA GLY A 257 33.61 48.35 43.49
C GLY A 257 32.16 47.89 43.57
N ALA A 258 31.73 46.95 42.73
CA ALA A 258 30.39 46.37 42.78
C ALA A 258 30.23 45.23 43.81
N THR A 259 31.31 44.55 44.18
CA THR A 259 31.28 43.31 44.98
C THR A 259 31.93 43.45 46.36
N VAL A 260 32.78 44.46 46.54
CA VAL A 260 33.53 44.73 47.77
C VAL A 260 33.33 46.20 48.16
N PRO A 261 32.29 46.54 48.94
CA PRO A 261 32.01 47.92 49.31
C PRO A 261 33.18 48.64 50.00
N GLU A 262 34.05 47.88 50.67
CA GLU A 262 35.20 48.43 51.38
C GLU A 262 36.26 49.03 50.47
N VAL A 263 36.39 48.63 49.19
CA VAL A 263 37.34 49.29 48.27
C VAL A 263 36.99 50.76 48.01
N TRP A 264 35.71 51.12 48.12
CA TRP A 264 35.27 52.53 48.10
C TRP A 264 35.73 53.30 49.33
N LYS A 265 35.78 52.66 50.51
CA LYS A 265 36.30 53.29 51.73
C LYS A 265 37.80 53.60 51.57
N LEU A 266 38.55 52.70 50.92
CA LEU A 266 39.96 52.92 50.61
C LEU A 266 40.13 54.12 49.68
N LEU A 267 39.31 54.23 48.64
CA LEU A 267 39.33 55.37 47.73
C LEU A 267 39.03 56.69 48.45
N ILE A 268 38.02 56.71 49.31
CA ILE A 268 37.68 57.89 50.14
C ILE A 268 38.87 58.30 51.01
N TYR A 269 39.49 57.35 51.72
CA TYR A 269 40.67 57.61 52.55
C TYR A 269 41.84 58.16 51.73
N ALA A 270 42.17 57.52 50.61
CA ALA A 270 43.25 57.96 49.74
C ALA A 270 43.02 59.39 49.23
N SER A 271 41.79 59.71 48.83
CA SER A 271 41.40 61.07 48.43
C SER A 271 41.49 62.09 49.58
N ILE A 272 41.08 61.74 50.80
CA ILE A 272 41.24 62.60 51.99
C ILE A 272 42.72 62.90 52.22
N MET A 273 43.55 61.85 52.26
CA MET A 273 45.00 61.99 52.51
C MET A 273 45.68 62.85 51.44
N ARG A 274 45.28 62.70 50.18
CA ARG A 274 45.78 63.57 49.10
C ARG A 274 45.37 65.03 49.30
N GLY A 275 44.12 65.28 49.68
CA GLY A 275 43.65 66.61 50.03
C GLY A 275 44.47 67.26 51.14
N ILE A 276 44.73 66.52 52.22
CA ILE A 276 45.58 66.97 53.35
C ILE A 276 46.99 67.31 52.85
N ALA A 277 47.64 66.40 52.12
CA ALA A 277 48.99 66.61 51.58
C ALA A 277 49.07 67.84 50.67
N MET A 278 48.03 68.09 49.86
CA MET A 278 47.95 69.27 49.00
C MET A 278 47.79 70.58 49.80
N SER A 279 47.04 70.55 50.91
CA SER A 279 46.92 71.71 51.81
C SER A 279 48.25 72.03 52.48
N GLU A 280 48.96 71.01 52.96
CA GLU A 280 50.26 71.18 53.62
C GLU A 280 51.33 71.70 52.67
N LEU A 281 51.40 71.16 51.44
CA LEU A 281 52.31 71.67 50.42
C LEU A 281 52.04 73.16 50.09
N LYS A 282 50.76 73.57 50.08
CA LYS A 282 50.39 74.97 49.87
C LYS A 282 50.83 75.86 51.03
N GLU A 283 50.69 75.40 52.27
CA GLU A 283 51.15 76.12 53.46
C GLU A 283 52.67 76.25 53.50
N GLU A 284 53.41 75.19 53.16
CA GLU A 284 54.87 75.18 53.06
C GLU A 284 55.36 76.17 51.99
N ASN A 285 54.72 76.17 50.81
CA ASN A 285 55.02 77.13 49.73
C ASN A 285 54.63 78.59 50.04
N GLN A 286 53.76 78.83 51.03
CA GLN A 286 53.41 80.17 51.49
C GLN A 286 54.34 80.68 52.60
N GLN A 287 55.09 79.78 53.25
CA GLN A 287 56.06 80.09 54.30
C GLN A 287 57.50 80.22 53.77
N THR A 288 57.73 79.93 52.48
CA THR A 288 59.02 80.07 51.77
C THR A 288 59.03 81.32 50.91
#